data_AF-A0A9D2IPR4-F1
#
_entry.id   AF-A0A9D2IPR4-F1
#
_cell.length_a   1.000
_cell.length_b   1.000
_cell.length_c   1.000
_cell.angle_alpha   90.00
_cell.angle_beta   90.00
_cell.angle_gamma   90.00
#
_symmetry.space_group_name_H-M   'P 1'
#
loop_
_entity.id
_entity.type
_entity.pdbx_description
1 polymer ?
#
loop_
_entity_poly.entity_id
_entity_poly.type
_entity_poly.pdbx_seq_one_letter_code
_entity_poly.pdbx_strand_id
1 'polypeptide(L)'
;MATNLAPAARKARYTGIPLSAGMILVTLGVVYGDIGTSPMYTLKAIIAGNGGLPTMTQDVVLGALSLIIWTLTLITTVKYVLVAMKADNHNEGGIFALYSLVKRCGRWLIIPAMIGGAALLADGILTPAVTVTTAIEGLRTVDFIYSVIGDNQGIVVAIVICILCVLFFLQKAGTSTIGKLFGPVMTLWFLFLAGAGLMNIGL
;
A
#
# COMPACT_ATOMS: atom_id res chain seq x y z
N MET A 1 -29.45 -16.20 54.78
CA MET A 1 -29.13 -14.79 54.51
C MET A 1 -27.99 -14.78 53.49
N ALA A 2 -28.32 -14.76 52.20
CA ALA A 2 -27.35 -14.89 51.11
C ALA A 2 -26.68 -13.54 50.85
N THR A 3 -25.39 -13.42 51.16
CA THR A 3 -24.57 -12.25 50.84
C THR A 3 -24.11 -12.34 49.39
N ASN A 4 -24.72 -11.50 48.55
CA ASN A 4 -24.29 -11.22 47.19
C ASN A 4 -22.90 -10.59 47.19
N LEU A 5 -21.89 -11.31 46.70
CA LEU A 5 -20.60 -10.74 46.29
C LEU A 5 -20.63 -10.56 44.77
N ALA A 6 -20.93 -9.33 44.33
CA ALA A 6 -20.75 -8.93 42.95
C ALA A 6 -19.25 -8.97 42.59
N PRO A 7 -18.87 -9.49 41.41
CA PRO A 7 -17.47 -9.44 40.98
C PRO A 7 -17.08 -8.00 40.64
N ALA A 8 -16.03 -7.50 41.29
CA ALA A 8 -15.46 -6.18 41.03
C ALA A 8 -15.00 -6.08 39.56
N ALA A 9 -15.66 -5.22 38.79
CA ALA A 9 -15.29 -4.92 37.42
C ALA A 9 -13.88 -4.29 37.39
N ARG A 10 -12.90 -5.04 36.91
CA ARG A 10 -11.52 -4.57 36.70
C ARG A 10 -11.53 -3.54 35.56
N LYS A 11 -11.50 -2.24 35.89
CA LYS A 11 -11.29 -1.17 34.90
C LYS A 11 -9.96 -1.42 34.16
N ALA A 12 -10.04 -1.76 32.88
CA ALA A 12 -8.88 -1.82 32.01
C ALA A 12 -8.26 -0.42 31.93
N ARG A 13 -7.05 -0.28 32.46
CA ARG A 13 -6.28 0.96 32.40
C ARG A 13 -5.75 1.10 30.97
N TYR A 14 -6.40 1.93 30.16
CA TYR A 14 -5.86 2.34 28.87
C TYR A 14 -4.62 3.21 29.13
N THR A 15 -3.44 2.58 29.11
CA THR A 15 -2.18 3.29 29.01
C THR A 15 -2.11 3.88 27.61
N GLY A 16 -2.23 5.20 27.49
CA GLY A 16 -2.04 5.91 26.23
C GLY A 16 -0.71 5.48 25.61
N ILE A 17 -0.76 4.98 24.38
CA ILE A 17 0.42 4.58 23.62
C ILE A 17 1.29 5.84 23.50
N PRO A 18 2.56 5.85 23.95
CA PRO A 18 3.40 7.02 23.77
C PRO A 18 3.65 7.22 22.26
N LEU A 19 2.95 8.20 21.68
CA LEU A 19 3.09 8.65 20.30
C LEU A 19 4.45 9.36 20.16
N SER A 20 5.52 8.59 20.04
CA SER A 20 6.83 9.12 19.66
C SER A 20 6.77 9.60 18.20
N ALA A 21 7.39 10.74 17.90
CA ALA A 21 7.49 11.26 16.54
C ALA A 21 8.08 10.21 15.57
N GLY A 22 8.96 9.33 16.04
CA GLY A 22 9.49 8.21 15.25
C GLY A 22 8.43 7.16 14.89
N MET A 23 7.46 6.89 15.76
CA MET A 23 6.35 5.98 15.46
C MET A 23 5.42 6.57 14.41
N ILE A 24 5.15 7.88 14.48
CA ILE A 24 4.35 8.59 13.47
C ILE A 24 5.05 8.57 12.11
N LEU A 25 6.36 8.82 12.07
CA LEU A 25 7.12 8.80 10.82
C LEU A 25 7.13 7.41 10.17
N VAL A 26 7.27 6.36 10.99
CA VAL A 26 7.23 4.97 10.52
C VAL A 26 5.85 4.59 10.01
N THR A 27 4.78 4.91 10.75
CA THR A 27 3.41 4.59 10.31
C THR A 27 3.03 5.37 9.06
N LEU A 28 3.41 6.65 8.97
CA LEU A 28 3.23 7.44 7.75
C LEU A 28 3.97 6.82 6.56
N GLY A 29 5.26 6.50 6.71
CA GLY A 29 6.03 5.92 5.62
C GLY A 29 5.50 4.57 5.13
N VAL A 30 5.08 3.70 6.05
CA VAL A 30 4.54 2.38 5.68
C VAL A 30 3.17 2.50 4.99
N VAL A 31 2.25 3.29 5.55
CA VAL A 31 0.88 3.40 5.01
C VAL A 31 0.87 4.22 3.71
N TYR A 32 1.54 5.38 3.70
CA TYR A 32 1.56 6.24 2.51
C TYR A 32 2.48 5.70 1.42
N GLY A 33 3.48 4.87 1.73
CA GLY A 33 4.30 4.25 0.69
C GLY A 33 3.52 3.27 -0.20
N ASP A 34 2.66 2.47 0.40
CA ASP A 34 1.76 1.56 -0.32
C ASP A 34 0.77 2.35 -1.21
N ILE A 35 0.18 3.41 -0.65
CA ILE A 35 -0.80 4.24 -1.35
C ILE A 35 -0.14 5.09 -2.45
N GLY A 36 1.04 5.65 -2.19
CA GLY A 36 1.70 6.62 -3.05
C GLY A 36 2.47 6.01 -4.23
N THR A 37 2.93 4.77 -4.12
CA THR A 37 3.55 4.07 -5.26
C THR A 37 2.51 3.62 -6.29
N SER A 38 1.25 3.52 -5.87
CA SER A 38 0.20 2.95 -6.71
C SER A 38 -0.17 3.77 -7.96
N PRO A 39 -0.30 5.10 -7.84
CA PRO A 39 -0.46 6.00 -8.99
C PRO A 39 0.68 5.92 -10.00
N MET A 40 1.92 5.70 -9.52
CA MET A 40 3.10 5.69 -10.39
C MET A 40 3.12 4.46 -11.32
N TYR A 41 2.77 3.27 -10.83
CA TYR A 41 2.64 2.11 -11.73
C TYR A 41 1.49 2.28 -12.71
N THR A 42 0.39 2.90 -12.26
CA THR A 42 -0.82 3.07 -13.09
C THR A 42 -0.52 4.04 -14.22
N LEU A 43 0.13 5.17 -13.91
CA LEU A 43 0.56 6.15 -14.90
C LEU A 43 1.52 5.53 -15.92
N LYS A 44 2.51 4.77 -15.44
CA LYS A 44 3.44 4.04 -16.31
C LYS A 44 2.72 3.09 -17.26
N ALA A 45 1.75 2.32 -16.76
CA ALA A 45 0.96 1.40 -17.58
C ALA A 45 0.11 2.13 -18.63
N ILE A 46 -0.49 3.28 -18.28
CA ILE A 46 -1.25 4.12 -19.22
C ILE A 46 -0.33 4.66 -20.32
N ILE A 47 0.87 5.13 -19.98
CA ILE A 47 1.85 5.64 -20.95
C ILE A 47 2.30 4.51 -21.89
N ALA A 48 2.64 3.35 -21.34
CA ALA A 48 3.05 2.19 -22.12
C ALA A 48 1.94 1.69 -23.05
N GLY A 49 0.70 1.65 -22.56
CA GLY A 49 -0.47 1.18 -23.33
C GLY A 49 -0.89 2.10 -24.48
N ASN A 50 -0.46 3.36 -24.47
CA ASN A 50 -0.80 4.35 -25.51
C ASN A 50 0.30 4.55 -26.56
N GLY A 51 1.33 3.71 -26.60
CA GLY A 51 2.43 3.82 -27.57
C GLY A 51 3.66 4.59 -27.07
N GLY A 52 3.74 4.83 -25.74
CA GLY A 52 4.88 5.47 -25.09
C GLY A 52 4.76 7.00 -25.02
N LEU A 53 5.82 7.65 -24.55
CA LEU A 53 5.92 9.12 -24.46
C LEU A 53 5.69 9.89 -25.79
N PRO A 54 6.02 9.36 -26.99
CA PRO A 54 5.88 10.13 -28.24
C PRO A 54 4.43 10.40 -28.68
N THR A 55 3.47 9.59 -28.22
CA THR A 55 2.04 9.71 -28.55
C THR A 55 1.24 10.40 -27.45
N MET A 56 1.92 10.88 -26.40
CA MET A 56 1.28 11.53 -25.25
C MET A 56 0.85 12.96 -25.61
N THR A 57 -0.39 13.09 -26.07
CA THR A 57 -1.07 14.39 -26.17
C THR A 57 -1.40 14.91 -24.77
N GLN A 58 -1.38 16.23 -24.57
CA GLN A 58 -1.73 16.90 -23.31
C GLN A 58 -3.08 16.41 -22.73
N ASP A 59 -4.06 16.15 -23.60
CA ASP A 59 -5.38 15.64 -23.21
C ASP A 59 -5.33 14.26 -22.56
N VAL A 60 -4.43 13.38 -23.02
CA VAL A 60 -4.25 12.03 -22.46
C VAL A 60 -3.62 12.12 -21.08
N VAL A 61 -2.63 12.99 -20.90
CA VAL A 61 -1.96 13.19 -19.61
C VAL A 61 -2.95 13.78 -18.59
N LEU A 62 -3.68 14.83 -18.97
CA LEU A 62 -4.68 15.45 -18.10
C LEU A 62 -5.83 14.48 -17.77
N GLY A 63 -6.29 13.70 -18.75
CA GLY A 63 -7.30 12.67 -18.54
C GLY A 63 -6.84 11.57 -17.59
N ALA A 64 -5.62 11.06 -17.77
CA ALA A 64 -5.03 10.05 -16.90
C ALA A 64 -4.86 10.55 -15.45
N LEU A 65 -4.31 11.76 -15.28
CA LEU A 65 -4.14 12.37 -13.96
C LEU A 65 -5.49 12.60 -13.28
N SER A 66 -6.49 13.11 -14.00
CA SER A 66 -7.84 13.30 -13.48
C SER A 66 -8.47 11.99 -13.01
N LEU A 67 -8.38 10.93 -13.82
CA LEU A 67 -8.89 9.61 -13.47
C LEU A 67 -8.21 9.03 -12.22
N ILE A 68 -6.88 9.16 -12.13
CA ILE A 68 -6.12 8.71 -10.96
C ILE A 68 -6.58 9.48 -9.71
N ILE A 69 -6.64 10.82 -9.76
CA ILE A 69 -7.04 11.66 -8.63
C ILE A 69 -8.45 11.31 -8.17
N TRP A 70 -9.43 11.25 -9.09
CA TRP A 70 -10.82 10.95 -8.75
C TRP A 70 -10.97 9.53 -8.23
N THR A 71 -10.28 8.56 -8.81
CA THR A 71 -10.37 7.15 -8.41
C THR A 71 -9.77 6.95 -7.03
N LEU A 72 -8.58 7.51 -6.73
CA LEU A 72 -7.99 7.45 -5.39
C LEU A 72 -8.89 8.13 -4.35
N THR A 73 -9.43 9.30 -4.68
CA THR A 73 -10.30 10.07 -3.78
C THR A 73 -11.60 9.30 -3.50
N LEU A 74 -12.23 8.72 -4.52
CA LEU A 74 -13.45 7.93 -4.36
C LEU A 74 -13.20 6.60 -3.64
N ILE A 75 -12.13 5.88 -3.97
CA ILE A 75 -11.80 4.61 -3.29
C ILE A 75 -11.52 4.87 -1.80
N THR A 76 -10.68 5.85 -1.46
CA THR A 76 -10.38 6.18 -0.06
C THR A 76 -11.63 6.63 0.70
N THR A 77 -12.45 7.50 0.10
CA THR A 77 -13.67 7.99 0.76
C THR A 77 -14.73 6.90 0.89
N VAL A 78 -15.08 6.21 -0.18
CA VAL A 78 -16.21 5.27 -0.19
C VAL A 78 -15.84 3.93 0.46
N LYS A 79 -14.74 3.29 0.02
CA LYS A 79 -14.35 1.96 0.54
C LYS A 79 -13.82 2.06 1.96
N TYR A 80 -12.90 3.00 2.23
CA TYR A 80 -12.21 3.04 3.52
C TYR A 80 -12.98 3.87 4.55
N VAL A 81 -13.40 5.10 4.24
CA VAL A 81 -14.09 5.95 5.23
C VAL A 81 -15.55 5.51 5.45
N LEU A 82 -16.33 5.26 4.40
CA LEU A 82 -17.75 4.93 4.57
C LEU A 82 -18.01 3.47 4.95
N VAL A 83 -17.23 2.51 4.45
CA VAL A 83 -17.46 1.08 4.71
C VAL A 83 -16.54 0.56 5.81
N ALA A 84 -15.22 0.73 5.69
CA ALA A 84 -14.29 0.14 6.67
C ALA A 84 -14.38 0.78 8.06
N MET A 85 -14.55 2.11 8.16
CA MET A 85 -14.70 2.78 9.47
C MET A 85 -16.11 2.65 10.09
N LYS A 86 -17.14 2.29 9.31
CA LYS A 86 -18.48 1.97 9.84
C LYS A 86 -18.62 0.52 10.29
N ALA A 87 -17.69 -0.35 9.86
CA ALA A 87 -17.64 -1.75 10.19
C ALA A 87 -16.88 -2.00 11.50
N ASP A 88 -17.39 -1.47 12.61
CA ASP A 88 -16.83 -1.72 13.93
C ASP A 88 -17.52 -2.92 14.61
N ASN A 89 -16.73 -3.89 15.06
CA ASN A 89 -17.19 -5.01 15.88
C ASN A 89 -16.45 -4.99 17.22
N HIS A 90 -17.10 -4.56 18.29
CA HIS A 90 -16.56 -4.68 19.65
C HIS A 90 -15.10 -4.18 19.81
N ASN A 91 -14.76 -3.01 19.26
CA ASN A 91 -13.42 -2.38 19.33
C ASN A 91 -12.28 -3.12 18.58
N GLU A 92 -12.58 -4.13 17.77
CA GLU A 92 -11.67 -4.60 16.73
C GLU A 92 -12.11 -3.98 15.40
N GLY A 93 -11.45 -2.89 15.01
CA GLY A 93 -11.71 -2.20 13.75
C GLY A 93 -11.08 -2.93 12.56
N GLY A 94 -11.76 -2.93 11.43
CA GLY A 94 -11.18 -3.25 10.13
C GLY A 94 -11.81 -4.41 9.36
N ILE A 95 -11.29 -4.62 8.15
CA ILE A 95 -11.74 -5.62 7.17
C ILE A 95 -11.82 -7.05 7.74
N PHE A 96 -10.96 -7.41 8.70
CA PHE A 96 -10.96 -8.71 9.37
C PHE A 96 -12.12 -8.87 10.38
N ALA A 97 -12.57 -7.79 11.01
CA ALA A 97 -13.74 -7.79 11.89
C ALA A 97 -15.04 -7.92 11.09
N LEU A 98 -15.13 -7.28 9.92
CA LEU A 98 -16.25 -7.44 9.00
C LEU A 98 -16.33 -8.89 8.47
N TYR A 99 -15.17 -9.51 8.22
CA TYR A 99 -15.06 -10.90 7.81
C TYR A 99 -15.52 -11.90 8.89
N SER A 100 -15.20 -11.62 10.16
CA SER A 100 -15.61 -12.47 11.29
C SER A 100 -17.10 -12.31 11.62
N LEU A 101 -17.68 -11.11 11.42
CA LEU A 101 -19.11 -10.82 11.52
C LEU A 101 -19.94 -11.53 10.44
N VAL A 102 -19.50 -11.44 9.17
CA VAL A 102 -20.18 -12.07 8.02
C VAL A 102 -20.34 -13.58 8.22
N LYS A 103 -19.35 -14.23 8.83
CA LYS A 103 -19.38 -15.66 9.15
C LYS A 103 -20.46 -16.04 10.18
N ARG A 104 -20.91 -15.09 11.03
CA ARG A 104 -21.95 -15.29 12.05
C ARG A 104 -23.37 -15.02 11.54
N CYS A 105 -23.54 -14.27 10.45
CA CYS A 105 -24.86 -13.85 9.97
C CYS A 105 -25.57 -14.87 9.06
N GLY A 106 -24.87 -15.86 8.48
CA GLY A 106 -25.52 -16.91 7.70
C GLY A 106 -24.56 -17.88 7.02
N ARG A 107 -24.93 -19.15 6.93
CA ARG A 107 -24.10 -20.23 6.37
C ARG A 107 -23.74 -20.02 4.89
N TRP A 108 -24.57 -19.29 4.14
CA TRP A 108 -24.33 -18.91 2.74
C TRP A 108 -23.30 -17.79 2.57
N LEU A 109 -23.15 -16.92 3.58
CA LEU A 109 -22.22 -15.78 3.56
C LEU A 109 -20.74 -16.20 3.71
N ILE A 110 -20.48 -17.48 3.99
CA ILE A 110 -19.13 -18.06 4.08
C ILE A 110 -18.44 -18.09 2.72
N ILE A 111 -19.18 -18.33 1.63
CA ILE A 111 -18.61 -18.38 0.27
C ILE A 111 -18.08 -17.00 -0.17
N PRO A 112 -18.88 -15.91 -0.15
CA PRO A 112 -18.37 -14.59 -0.51
C PRO A 112 -17.32 -14.08 0.47
N ALA A 113 -17.40 -14.47 1.76
CA ALA A 113 -16.30 -14.23 2.68
C ALA A 113 -15.03 -14.90 2.15
N MET A 114 -14.99 -16.23 2.03
CA MET A 114 -13.83 -17.01 1.56
C MET A 114 -13.17 -16.41 0.31
N ILE A 115 -13.98 -15.98 -0.68
CA ILE A 115 -13.52 -15.30 -1.88
C ILE A 115 -12.85 -13.95 -1.55
N GLY A 116 -13.50 -13.12 -0.73
CA GLY A 116 -12.92 -11.85 -0.27
C GLY A 116 -11.61 -12.01 0.50
N GLY A 117 -11.47 -13.05 1.33
CA GLY A 117 -10.24 -13.29 2.09
C GLY A 117 -9.12 -13.80 1.21
N ALA A 118 -9.42 -14.66 0.24
CA ALA A 118 -8.48 -15.07 -0.78
C ALA A 118 -8.03 -13.88 -1.64
N ALA A 119 -8.95 -12.99 -2.02
CA ALA A 119 -8.62 -11.77 -2.77
C ALA A 119 -7.70 -10.83 -1.98
N LEU A 120 -7.94 -10.64 -0.67
CA LEU A 120 -7.08 -9.85 0.20
C LEU A 120 -5.67 -10.45 0.35
N LEU A 121 -5.57 -11.78 0.46
CA LEU A 121 -4.27 -12.47 0.49
C LEU A 121 -3.54 -12.35 -0.84
N ALA A 122 -4.26 -12.48 -1.96
CA ALA A 122 -3.69 -12.31 -3.29
C ALA A 122 -3.16 -10.89 -3.50
N ASP A 123 -3.91 -9.87 -3.08
CA ASP A 123 -3.50 -8.46 -3.14
C ASP A 123 -2.20 -8.22 -2.36
N GLY A 124 -2.11 -8.74 -1.13
CA GLY A 124 -0.90 -8.64 -0.30
C GLY A 124 0.35 -9.31 -0.90
N ILE A 125 0.18 -10.30 -1.79
CA ILE A 125 1.28 -10.96 -2.51
C ILE A 125 1.61 -10.23 -3.82
N LEU A 126 0.60 -9.64 -4.47
CA LEU A 126 0.74 -9.01 -5.78
C LEU A 126 1.48 -7.67 -5.72
N THR A 127 1.19 -6.84 -4.71
CA THR A 127 1.79 -5.51 -4.55
C THR A 127 3.33 -5.51 -4.53
N PRO A 128 4.03 -6.31 -3.70
CA PRO A 128 5.50 -6.32 -3.71
C PRO A 128 6.07 -6.81 -5.06
N ALA A 129 5.39 -7.71 -5.77
CA ALA A 129 5.84 -8.17 -7.08
C ALA A 129 5.72 -7.07 -8.15
N VAL A 130 4.57 -6.39 -8.23
CA VAL A 130 4.32 -5.34 -9.22
C VAL A 130 5.19 -4.11 -8.95
N THR A 131 5.31 -3.67 -7.70
CA THR A 131 6.10 -2.49 -7.35
C THR A 131 7.59 -2.66 -7.67
N VAL A 132 8.20 -3.81 -7.33
CA VAL A 132 9.61 -4.08 -7.64
C VAL A 132 9.84 -4.23 -9.15
N THR A 133 8.94 -4.93 -9.85
CA THR A 133 9.04 -5.08 -11.31
C THR A 133 8.97 -3.73 -12.02
N THR A 134 7.97 -2.91 -11.66
CA THR A 134 7.78 -1.59 -12.27
C THR A 134 8.91 -0.63 -11.95
N ALA A 135 9.54 -0.74 -10.77
CA ALA A 135 10.74 0.03 -10.41
C ALA A 135 11.96 -0.34 -11.27
N ILE A 136 12.26 -1.64 -11.44
CA ILE A 136 13.39 -2.08 -12.27
C ILE A 136 13.19 -1.73 -13.74
N GLU A 137 11.98 -1.93 -14.25
CA GLU A 137 11.64 -1.48 -15.60
C GLU A 137 11.65 0.05 -15.73
N GLY A 138 11.35 0.80 -14.67
CA GLY A 138 11.48 2.26 -14.65
C GLY A 138 12.94 2.70 -14.76
N LEU A 139 13.85 1.95 -14.11
CA LEU A 139 15.30 2.16 -14.19
C LEU A 139 15.86 1.99 -15.61
N ARG A 140 15.19 1.24 -16.50
CA ARG A 140 15.57 1.11 -17.93
C ARG A 140 15.49 2.42 -18.72
N THR A 141 14.85 3.46 -18.17
CA THR A 141 14.85 4.80 -18.77
C THR A 141 16.19 5.53 -18.64
N VAL A 142 17.10 5.03 -17.81
CA VAL A 142 18.45 5.58 -17.63
C VAL A 142 19.42 4.84 -18.54
N ASP A 143 20.07 5.55 -19.47
CA ASP A 143 20.97 4.97 -20.50
C ASP A 143 22.02 4.02 -19.92
N PHE A 144 22.64 4.39 -18.79
CA PHE A 144 23.62 3.56 -18.10
C PHE A 144 23.04 2.21 -17.67
N ILE A 145 21.83 2.21 -17.12
CA ILE A 145 21.15 0.98 -16.67
C ILE A 145 20.63 0.16 -17.85
N TYR A 146 20.14 0.84 -18.89
CA TYR A 146 19.71 0.19 -20.12
C TYR A 146 20.84 -0.62 -20.77
N SER A 147 22.08 -0.11 -20.74
CA SER A 147 23.24 -0.83 -21.28
C SER A 147 23.55 -2.16 -20.57
N VAL A 148 23.18 -2.28 -19.28
CA VAL A 148 23.41 -3.47 -18.45
C VAL A 148 22.24 -4.46 -18.52
N ILE A 149 21.00 -3.96 -18.50
CA ILE A 149 19.78 -4.78 -18.47
C ILE A 149 19.33 -5.17 -19.89
N GLY A 150 19.51 -4.28 -20.85
CA GLY A 150 18.96 -4.40 -22.20
C GLY A 150 17.43 -4.49 -22.24
N ASP A 151 16.90 -5.01 -23.34
CA ASP A 151 15.47 -5.30 -23.53
C ASP A 151 15.06 -6.70 -23.09
N ASN A 152 15.96 -7.45 -22.46
CA ASN A 152 15.70 -8.83 -22.10
C ASN A 152 14.83 -8.91 -20.84
N GLN A 153 13.53 -9.20 -21.04
CA GLN A 153 12.58 -9.39 -19.95
C GLN A 153 13.01 -10.49 -18.97
N GLY A 154 13.75 -11.51 -19.43
CA GLY A 154 14.28 -12.56 -18.56
C GLY A 154 15.27 -12.03 -17.51
N ILE A 155 16.09 -11.04 -17.86
CA ILE A 155 17.03 -10.40 -16.93
C ILE A 155 16.26 -9.59 -15.89
N VAL A 156 15.24 -8.83 -16.31
CA VAL A 156 14.37 -8.08 -15.39
C VAL A 156 13.72 -9.03 -14.38
N VAL A 157 13.12 -10.12 -14.84
CA VAL A 157 12.49 -11.12 -13.97
C VAL A 157 13.51 -11.74 -13.01
N ALA A 158 14.71 -12.09 -13.47
CA ALA A 158 15.76 -12.63 -12.62
C ALA A 158 16.20 -11.64 -11.51
N ILE A 159 16.36 -10.36 -11.85
CA ILE A 159 16.68 -9.29 -10.88
C ILE A 159 15.55 -9.15 -9.87
N VAL A 160 14.28 -9.11 -10.32
CA VAL A 160 13.11 -9.01 -9.43
C VAL A 160 13.06 -10.19 -8.45
N ILE A 161 13.22 -11.42 -8.94
CA ILE A 161 13.25 -12.61 -8.09
C ILE A 161 14.38 -12.52 -7.06
N CYS A 162 15.58 -12.11 -7.49
CA CYS A 162 16.72 -11.91 -6.59
C CYS A 162 16.42 -10.88 -5.50
N ILE A 163 15.88 -9.70 -5.86
CA ILE A 163 15.49 -8.64 -4.92
C ILE A 163 14.44 -9.15 -3.94
N LEU A 164 13.39 -9.82 -4.43
CA LEU A 164 12.34 -10.37 -3.57
C LEU A 164 12.91 -11.41 -2.60
N CYS A 165 13.74 -12.35 -3.08
CA CYS A 165 14.39 -13.33 -2.22
C CYS A 165 15.22 -12.66 -1.10
N VAL A 166 16.01 -11.63 -1.43
CA VAL A 166 16.80 -10.88 -0.44
C VAL A 166 15.89 -10.14 0.54
N LEU A 167 14.86 -9.45 0.06
CA LEU A 167 13.91 -8.72 0.91
C LEU A 167 13.18 -9.68 1.87
N PHE A 168 12.66 -10.80 1.39
CA PHE A 168 12.00 -11.81 2.23
C PHE A 168 12.98 -12.47 3.22
N PHE A 169 14.23 -12.68 2.82
CA PHE A 169 15.26 -13.20 3.71
C PHE A 169 15.55 -12.20 4.86
N LEU A 170 15.68 -10.91 4.54
CA LEU A 170 15.90 -9.85 5.52
C LEU A 170 14.70 -9.64 6.45
N GLN A 171 13.47 -9.82 5.96
CA GLN A 171 12.26 -9.74 6.78
C GLN A 171 12.25 -10.80 7.91
N LYS A 172 12.86 -11.97 7.70
CA LYS A 172 12.99 -13.03 8.71
C LYS A 172 13.84 -12.60 9.92
N ALA A 173 14.79 -11.68 9.73
CA ALA A 173 15.69 -11.21 10.78
C ALA A 173 15.08 -10.13 11.71
N GLY A 174 13.91 -9.57 11.36
CA GLY A 174 13.15 -8.69 12.23
C GLY A 174 12.48 -7.52 11.51
N THR A 175 11.17 -7.61 11.30
CA THR A 175 10.34 -6.59 10.64
C THR A 175 10.38 -5.21 11.33
N SER A 176 10.64 -5.18 12.64
CA SER A 176 10.75 -3.94 13.41
C SER A 176 11.92 -3.06 12.96
N THR A 177 13.04 -3.66 12.58
CA THR A 177 14.23 -2.92 12.13
C THR A 177 14.03 -2.37 10.72
N ILE A 178 13.44 -3.16 9.83
CA ILE A 178 13.08 -2.73 8.47
C ILE A 178 12.07 -1.58 8.53
N GLY A 179 11.01 -1.70 9.34
CA GLY A 179 9.97 -0.66 9.47
C GLY A 179 10.52 0.70 9.92
N LYS A 180 11.53 0.71 10.80
CA LYS A 180 12.20 1.96 11.24
C LYS A 180 12.96 2.66 10.13
N LEU A 181 13.53 1.91 9.18
CA LEU A 181 14.25 2.47 8.03
C LEU A 181 13.30 2.98 6.95
N PHE A 182 12.12 2.35 6.81
CA PHE A 182 11.11 2.71 5.81
C PHE A 182 10.58 4.14 5.98
N GLY A 183 10.29 4.57 7.21
CA GLY A 183 9.75 5.91 7.49
C GLY A 183 10.62 7.04 6.89
N PRO A 184 11.91 7.14 7.27
CA PRO A 184 12.82 8.15 6.73
C PRO A 184 13.00 8.09 5.21
N VAL A 185 13.16 6.88 4.65
CA VAL A 185 13.36 6.70 3.20
C VAL A 185 12.14 7.16 2.41
N MET A 186 10.93 6.81 2.85
CA MET A 186 9.69 7.24 2.21
C MET A 186 9.48 8.75 2.33
N THR A 187 9.82 9.33 3.49
CA THR A 187 9.74 10.78 3.69
C THR A 187 10.67 11.51 2.72
N LEU A 188 11.91 11.04 2.58
CA LEU A 188 12.86 11.58 1.61
C LEU A 188 12.34 11.48 0.17
N TRP A 189 11.74 10.33 -0.19
CA TRP A 189 11.15 10.13 -1.50
C TRP A 189 9.97 11.07 -1.78
N PHE A 190 9.06 11.26 -0.82
CA PHE A 190 7.96 12.21 -0.95
C PHE A 190 8.45 13.65 -1.07
N LEU A 191 9.49 14.02 -0.31
CA LEU A 191 10.12 15.34 -0.44
C LEU A 191 10.75 15.54 -1.82
N PHE A 192 11.39 14.50 -2.36
CA PHE A 192 11.93 14.53 -3.72
C PHE A 192 10.82 14.74 -4.76
N LEU A 193 9.72 14.00 -4.69
CA LEU A 193 8.58 14.19 -5.59
C LEU A 193 7.93 15.57 -5.45
N ALA A 194 7.77 16.06 -4.22
CA ALA A 194 7.24 17.39 -3.97
C ALA A 194 8.15 18.47 -4.58
N GLY A 195 9.47 18.37 -4.38
CA GLY A 195 10.45 19.27 -4.97
C GLY A 195 10.45 19.23 -6.50
N ALA A 196 10.48 18.04 -7.09
CA ALA A 196 10.42 17.87 -8.55
C ALA A 196 9.09 18.40 -9.13
N GLY A 197 7.97 18.18 -8.44
CA GLY A 197 6.66 18.72 -8.81
C GLY A 197 6.64 20.24 -8.80
N LEU A 198 7.17 20.87 -7.73
CA LEU A 198 7.26 22.33 -7.64
C LEU A 198 8.13 22.93 -8.76
N MET A 199 9.27 22.31 -9.09
CA MET A 199 10.13 22.73 -10.19
C MET A 199 9.43 22.67 -11.55
N ASN A 200 8.58 21.67 -11.78
CA ASN A 200 7.85 21.52 -13.05
C ASN A 200 6.60 22.40 -13.14
N ILE A 201 6.07 22.90 -12.02
CA ILE A 201 4.91 23.82 -11.98
C ILE A 201 5.31 25.26 -12.37
N GLY A 202 6.59 25.60 -12.37
CA GLY A 202 7.10 26.89 -12.84
C GLY A 202 7.34 27.90 -11.72
N LEU A 203 8.42 27.69 -10.97
CA LEU A 203 9.18 28.74 -10.28
C LEU A 203 10.56 28.83 -10.92
#